data_AF-A0A3S1F7I4-F1
#
_entry.id   AF-A0A3S1F7I4-F1
#
_cell.length_a   1.000
_cell.length_b   1.000
_cell.length_c   1.000
_cell.angle_alpha   90.00
_cell.angle_beta   90.00
_cell.angle_gamma   90.00
#
_symmetry.space_group_name_H-M   'P 1'
#
loop_
_entity.id
_entity.type
_entity.pdbx_description
1 polymer ?
#
loop_
_entity_poly.entity_id
_entity_poly.type
_entity_poly.pdbx_seq_one_letter_code
_entity_poly.pdbx_strand_id
1 'polypeptide(L)'
;MDRFDLGTYRRPISTCSTETQRWFDIGLNWCYGFNHEEGIKCFEKALETDPECPMVHWGIAYAAGPFYNLTWKEHGEAEADSATRRCFEHVQLARANAAAANEIEKRLIEALAARFQKSHRVSPEEFERWDDAYA
;
A
#
# COMPACT_ATOMS: atom_id res chain seq x y z
N MET A 1 -8.69 -17.88 -4.04
CA MET A 1 -7.92 -17.29 -2.91
C MET A 1 -8.45 -17.69 -1.53
N ASP A 2 -9.52 -18.49 -1.40
CA ASP A 2 -10.08 -18.87 -0.08
C ASP A 2 -9.42 -20.13 0.55
N ARG A 3 -8.18 -20.47 0.18
CA ARG A 3 -7.55 -21.78 0.49
C ARG A 3 -6.31 -21.73 1.41
N PHE A 4 -5.87 -20.56 1.84
CA PHE A 4 -4.73 -20.44 2.74
C PHE A 4 -5.17 -19.81 4.07
N ASP A 5 -4.83 -20.48 5.17
CA ASP A 5 -5.00 -19.91 6.51
C ASP A 5 -3.84 -18.95 6.78
N LEU A 6 -4.13 -17.64 6.70
CA LEU A 6 -3.17 -16.55 6.92
C LEU A 6 -3.31 -15.96 8.33
N GLY A 7 -4.06 -16.63 9.21
CA GLY A 7 -4.44 -16.11 10.52
C GLY A 7 -5.67 -15.19 10.48
N THR A 8 -6.05 -14.71 11.66
CA THR A 8 -7.31 -13.99 11.90
C THR A 8 -7.10 -12.50 12.21
N TYR A 9 -5.92 -11.95 11.92
CA TYR A 9 -5.69 -10.54 12.13
C TYR A 9 -6.60 -9.72 11.22
N ARG A 10 -7.14 -8.64 11.79
CA ARG A 10 -8.07 -7.72 11.14
C ARG A 10 -7.70 -6.30 11.53
N ARG A 11 -7.69 -5.41 10.54
CA ARG A 11 -7.56 -3.97 10.76
C ARG A 11 -8.82 -3.29 10.22
N PRO A 12 -9.76 -2.88 11.09
CA PRO A 12 -10.93 -2.11 10.64
C PRO A 12 -10.50 -0.89 9.83
N ILE A 13 -11.11 -0.71 8.66
CA ILE A 13 -10.94 0.47 7.81
C ILE A 13 -12.26 1.22 7.65
N SER A 14 -12.20 2.50 7.31
CA SER A 14 -13.37 3.32 6.97
C SER A 14 -13.97 2.90 5.61
N THR A 15 -14.70 1.79 5.61
CA THR A 15 -15.50 1.29 4.47
C THR A 15 -16.86 0.80 4.97
N CYS A 16 -17.87 0.92 4.12
CA CYS A 16 -19.19 0.31 4.35
C CYS A 16 -19.31 -1.09 3.73
N SER A 17 -18.34 -1.50 2.90
CA SER A 17 -18.35 -2.80 2.23
C SER A 17 -17.68 -3.86 3.09
N THR A 18 -18.45 -4.88 3.50
CA THR A 18 -17.91 -6.04 4.20
C THR A 18 -16.95 -6.84 3.33
N GLU A 19 -17.13 -6.81 2.01
CA GLU A 19 -16.22 -7.45 1.05
C GLU A 19 -14.89 -6.70 0.94
N THR A 20 -14.92 -5.37 0.87
CA THR A 20 -13.71 -4.52 0.91
C THR A 20 -12.91 -4.77 2.18
N GLN A 21 -13.59 -4.76 3.34
CA GLN A 21 -12.93 -5.05 4.62
C GLN A 21 -12.29 -6.43 4.63
N ARG A 22 -13.00 -7.46 4.15
CA ARG A 22 -12.48 -8.84 4.08
C ARG A 22 -11.22 -8.91 3.21
N TRP A 23 -11.26 -8.36 2.01
CA TRP A 23 -10.12 -8.41 1.09
C TRP A 23 -8.95 -7.56 1.56
N PHE A 24 -9.22 -6.43 2.24
CA PHE A 24 -8.17 -5.64 2.89
C PHE A 24 -7.47 -6.43 3.99
N ASP A 25 -8.22 -7.11 4.86
CA ASP A 25 -7.64 -7.93 5.93
C ASP A 25 -6.79 -9.09 5.37
N ILE A 26 -7.28 -9.79 4.35
CA ILE A 26 -6.53 -10.87 3.67
C ILE A 26 -5.26 -10.31 3.02
N GLY A 27 -5.35 -9.17 2.33
CA GLY A 27 -4.20 -8.54 1.68
C GLY A 27 -3.12 -8.12 2.68
N LEU A 28 -3.52 -7.59 3.83
CA LEU A 28 -2.59 -7.21 4.89
C LEU A 28 -1.92 -8.43 5.53
N ASN A 29 -2.66 -9.53 5.73
CA ASN A 29 -2.10 -10.78 6.24
C ASN A 29 -1.11 -11.42 5.24
N TRP A 30 -1.36 -11.33 3.93
CA TRP A 30 -0.37 -11.72 2.91
C TRP A 30 0.92 -10.91 3.01
N CYS A 31 0.81 -9.58 3.20
CA CYS A 31 1.98 -8.72 3.39
C CYS A 31 2.74 -9.09 4.68
N TYR A 32 2.04 -9.39 5.78
CA TYR A 32 2.67 -9.86 7.02
C TYR A 32 3.31 -11.24 6.88
N GLY A 33 2.81 -12.07 5.95
CA GLY A 33 3.45 -13.29 5.49
C GLY A 33 4.55 -13.09 4.44
N PHE A 34 4.98 -11.85 4.19
CA PHE A 34 5.99 -11.46 3.19
C PHE A 34 5.64 -11.77 1.73
N ASN A 35 4.35 -11.96 1.40
CA ASN A 35 3.88 -12.08 0.02
C ASN A 35 3.14 -10.82 -0.42
N HIS A 36 3.91 -9.84 -0.88
CA HIS A 36 3.42 -8.53 -1.27
C HIS A 36 2.56 -8.57 -2.55
N GLU A 37 2.92 -9.40 -3.53
CA GLU A 37 2.16 -9.53 -4.78
C GLU A 37 0.75 -10.08 -4.56
N GLU A 38 0.60 -11.10 -3.72
CA GLU A 38 -0.73 -11.61 -3.34
C GLU A 38 -1.50 -10.59 -2.50
N GLY A 39 -0.81 -9.80 -1.67
CA GLY A 39 -1.38 -8.66 -0.96
C GLY A 39 -2.01 -7.65 -1.92
N ILE A 40 -1.26 -7.22 -2.94
CA ILE A 40 -1.72 -6.30 -3.99
C ILE A 40 -2.98 -6.84 -4.68
N LYS A 41 -2.98 -8.11 -5.11
CA LYS A 41 -4.15 -8.72 -5.77
C LYS A 41 -5.39 -8.70 -4.88
N CYS A 42 -5.23 -8.90 -3.58
CA CYS A 42 -6.34 -8.80 -2.63
C CYS A 42 -6.84 -7.36 -2.50
N PHE A 43 -5.94 -6.37 -2.44
CA PHE A 43 -6.35 -4.97 -2.42
C PHE A 43 -7.03 -4.53 -3.73
N GLU A 44 -6.54 -4.96 -4.89
CA GLU A 44 -7.21 -4.74 -6.18
C GLU A 44 -8.62 -5.35 -6.19
N LYS A 45 -8.78 -6.55 -5.59
CA LYS A 45 -10.10 -7.17 -5.42
C LYS A 45 -11.02 -6.36 -4.51
N ALA A 46 -10.49 -5.75 -3.45
CA ALA A 46 -11.26 -4.87 -2.57
C ALA A 46 -11.79 -3.63 -3.31
N LEU A 47 -11.02 -3.07 -4.26
CA LEU A 47 -11.44 -1.93 -5.09
C LEU A 47 -12.63 -2.26 -6.01
N GLU A 48 -12.92 -3.53 -6.30
CA GLU A 48 -14.09 -3.89 -7.12
C GLU A 48 -15.42 -3.50 -6.44
N THR A 49 -15.45 -3.41 -5.10
CA THR A 49 -16.67 -3.07 -4.35
C THR A 49 -16.62 -1.70 -3.67
N ASP A 50 -15.43 -1.15 -3.44
CA ASP A 50 -15.24 0.20 -2.89
C ASP A 50 -14.03 0.86 -3.57
N PRO A 51 -14.20 1.34 -4.82
CA PRO A 51 -13.09 1.83 -5.65
C PRO A 51 -12.47 3.14 -5.14
N GLU A 52 -13.15 3.86 -4.26
CA GLU A 52 -12.68 5.13 -3.68
C GLU A 52 -12.14 4.93 -2.25
N CYS A 53 -12.06 3.69 -1.75
CA CYS A 53 -11.60 3.43 -0.39
C CYS A 53 -10.14 3.88 -0.17
N PRO A 54 -9.89 4.90 0.68
CA PRO A 54 -8.55 5.46 0.84
C PRO A 54 -7.54 4.43 1.37
N MET A 55 -7.99 3.57 2.29
CA MET A 55 -7.14 2.57 2.90
C MET A 55 -6.78 1.42 1.96
N VAL A 56 -7.64 1.09 0.99
CA VAL A 56 -7.30 0.07 0.00
C VAL A 56 -6.19 0.58 -0.93
N HIS A 57 -6.29 1.83 -1.37
CA HIS A 57 -5.20 2.46 -2.12
C HIS A 57 -3.91 2.57 -1.30
N TRP A 58 -4.00 2.94 -0.02
CA TRP A 58 -2.87 2.87 0.91
C TRP A 58 -2.26 1.47 0.96
N GLY A 59 -3.09 0.41 1.00
CA GLY A 59 -2.64 -0.98 1.03
C GLY A 59 -1.85 -1.38 -0.22
N ILE A 60 -2.29 -0.95 -1.41
CA ILE A 60 -1.56 -1.20 -2.66
C ILE A 60 -0.21 -0.49 -2.64
N ALA A 61 -0.14 0.78 -2.22
CA ALA A 61 1.13 1.50 -2.12
C ALA A 61 2.07 0.88 -1.07
N TYR A 62 1.53 0.47 0.08
CA TYR A 62 2.27 -0.23 1.12
C TYR A 62 2.91 -1.53 0.61
N ALA A 63 2.14 -2.32 -0.14
CA ALA A 63 2.60 -3.61 -0.63
C ALA A 63 3.55 -3.49 -1.84
N ALA A 64 3.34 -2.52 -2.73
CA ALA A 64 4.16 -2.32 -3.93
C ALA A 64 5.52 -1.68 -3.67
N GLY A 65 5.70 -1.02 -2.52
CA GLY A 65 6.94 -0.36 -2.15
C GLY A 65 8.01 -1.33 -1.63
N PRO A 66 9.20 -0.81 -1.31
CA PRO A 66 10.28 -1.61 -0.74
C PRO A 66 9.92 -2.11 0.67
N PHE A 67 10.39 -3.32 0.96
CA PHE A 67 10.24 -3.98 2.26
C PHE A 67 11.55 -4.67 2.66
N TYR A 68 11.57 -5.32 3.81
CA TYR A 68 12.79 -5.81 4.45
C TYR A 68 13.70 -6.67 3.55
N ASN A 69 13.13 -7.50 2.67
CA ASN A 69 13.89 -8.40 1.79
C ASN A 69 14.11 -7.83 0.37
N LEU A 70 13.47 -6.72 0.04
CA LEU A 70 13.55 -6.07 -1.28
C LEU A 70 13.52 -4.56 -1.07
N THR A 71 14.65 -4.00 -0.62
CA THR A 71 14.79 -2.55 -0.44
C THR A 71 15.01 -1.88 -1.80
N TRP A 72 15.06 -0.55 -1.84
CA TRP A 72 15.37 0.18 -3.07
C TRP A 72 16.70 -0.21 -3.71
N LYS A 73 17.65 -0.73 -2.92
CA LYS A 73 18.98 -1.16 -3.40
C LYS A 73 18.92 -2.50 -4.15
N GLU A 74 17.97 -3.37 -3.80
CA GLU A 74 17.77 -4.66 -4.44
C GLU A 74 16.89 -4.56 -5.70
N HIS A 75 16.16 -3.46 -5.90
CA HIS A 75 15.37 -3.24 -7.11
C HIS A 75 16.28 -2.97 -8.32
N GLY A 76 15.99 -3.64 -9.44
CA GLY A 76 16.48 -3.19 -10.75
C GLY A 76 15.90 -1.84 -11.15
N GLU A 77 16.50 -1.15 -12.12
CA GLU A 77 16.05 0.21 -12.49
C GLU A 77 14.58 0.26 -12.94
N ALA A 78 14.16 -0.72 -13.75
CA ALA A 78 12.78 -0.82 -14.24
C ALA A 78 11.80 -1.18 -13.13
N GLU A 79 12.20 -2.04 -12.19
CA GLU A 79 11.39 -2.43 -11.04
C GLU A 79 11.19 -1.23 -10.11
N ALA A 80 12.26 -0.50 -9.80
CA ALA A 80 12.20 0.71 -8.99
C ALA A 80 11.29 1.77 -9.62
N ASP A 81 11.36 1.96 -10.94
CA ASP A 81 10.50 2.91 -11.64
C ASP A 81 9.02 2.50 -11.60
N SER A 82 8.73 1.22 -11.87
CA SER A 82 7.37 0.67 -11.82
C SER A 82 6.78 0.75 -10.40
N ALA A 83 7.54 0.31 -9.39
CA ALA A 83 7.13 0.35 -7.99
C ALA A 83 6.88 1.79 -7.52
N THR A 84 7.81 2.72 -7.83
CA THR A 84 7.68 4.13 -7.44
C THR A 84 6.45 4.77 -8.07
N ARG A 85 6.22 4.54 -9.37
CA ARG A 85 5.04 5.04 -10.07
C ARG A 85 3.76 4.54 -9.42
N ARG A 86 3.65 3.23 -9.21
CA ARG A 86 2.47 2.59 -8.62
C ARG A 86 2.19 3.11 -7.22
N CYS A 87 3.22 3.20 -6.37
CA CYS A 87 3.08 3.70 -5.01
C CYS A 87 2.61 5.16 -5.00
N PHE A 88 3.24 6.01 -5.82
CA PHE A 88 2.86 7.42 -5.93
C PHE A 88 1.41 7.58 -6.38
N GLU A 89 0.99 6.90 -7.44
CA GLU A 89 -0.38 6.98 -7.99
C GLU A 89 -1.42 6.59 -6.93
N HIS A 90 -1.23 5.46 -6.25
CA HIS A 90 -2.16 5.01 -5.22
C HIS A 90 -2.14 5.89 -3.97
N VAL A 91 -0.99 6.45 -3.58
CA VAL A 91 -0.95 7.46 -2.52
C VAL A 91 -1.75 8.71 -2.90
N GLN A 92 -1.65 9.20 -4.15
CA GLN A 92 -2.45 10.35 -4.58
C GLN A 92 -3.95 10.04 -4.58
N LEU A 93 -4.35 8.84 -5.00
CA LEU A 93 -5.74 8.39 -4.93
C LEU A 93 -6.22 8.26 -3.47
N ALA A 94 -5.39 7.75 -2.57
CA ALA A 94 -5.70 7.68 -1.15
C ALA A 94 -5.89 9.09 -0.55
N ARG A 95 -5.00 10.04 -0.87
CA ARG A 95 -5.10 11.45 -0.46
C ARG A 95 -6.36 12.13 -1.00
N ALA A 96 -6.67 11.92 -2.29
CA ALA A 96 -7.84 12.50 -2.93
C ALA A 96 -9.15 12.08 -2.25
N ASN A 97 -9.19 10.84 -1.73
CA ASN A 97 -10.37 10.29 -1.05
C ASN A 97 -10.28 10.35 0.49
N ALA A 98 -9.24 10.96 1.06
CA ALA A 98 -8.96 10.93 2.50
C ALA A 98 -10.06 11.56 3.39
N ALA A 99 -11.01 12.30 2.80
CA ALA A 99 -12.19 12.81 3.51
C ALA A 99 -13.07 11.68 4.09
N ALA A 100 -13.10 10.51 3.45
CA ALA A 100 -13.81 9.32 3.93
C ALA A 100 -13.04 8.53 5.01
N ALA A 101 -11.77 8.87 5.24
CA ALA A 101 -10.90 8.18 6.17
C ALA A 101 -11.02 8.76 7.60
N ASN A 102 -10.73 7.94 8.61
CA ASN A 102 -10.58 8.41 9.99
C ASN A 102 -9.17 9.01 10.21
N GLU A 103 -8.96 9.67 11.35
CA GLU A 103 -7.70 10.39 11.63
C GLU A 103 -6.45 9.49 11.61
N ILE A 104 -6.56 8.24 12.05
CA ILE A 104 -5.42 7.30 12.02
C ILE A 104 -5.08 6.95 10.57
N GLU A 105 -6.09 6.68 9.75
CA GLU A 105 -5.92 6.36 8.33
C GLU A 105 -5.34 7.53 7.54
N LYS A 106 -5.83 8.76 7.78
CA LYS A 106 -5.24 9.97 7.19
C LYS A 106 -3.75 10.08 7.50
N ARG A 107 -3.35 9.83 8.76
CA ARG A 107 -1.94 9.88 9.16
C ARG A 107 -1.09 8.79 8.50
N LEU A 108 -1.64 7.58 8.32
CA LEU A 108 -0.95 6.50 7.59
C LEU A 108 -0.78 6.81 6.10
N ILE A 109 -1.78 7.44 5.48
CA ILE A 109 -1.72 7.92 4.10
C ILE A 109 -0.63 8.98 3.96
N GLU A 110 -0.61 9.97 4.85
CA GLU A 110 0.42 11.02 4.84
C GLU A 110 1.83 10.48 5.08
N ALA A 111 1.99 9.47 5.93
CA ALA A 111 3.27 8.79 6.12
C ALA A 111 3.76 8.16 4.80
N LEU A 112 2.93 7.37 4.11
CA LEU A 112 3.33 6.82 2.81
C LEU A 112 3.58 7.90 1.76
N ALA A 113 2.91 9.04 1.85
CA ALA A 113 3.14 10.13 0.93
C ALA A 113 4.45 10.89 1.18
N ALA A 114 4.96 10.87 2.41
CA ALA A 114 6.34 11.28 2.68
C ALA A 114 7.34 10.29 2.08
N ARG A 115 6.99 9.01 1.99
CA ARG A 115 7.82 7.95 1.39
C ARG A 115 7.81 7.94 -0.14
N PHE A 116 6.71 8.31 -0.79
CA PHE A 116 6.55 8.23 -2.24
C PHE A 116 6.20 9.59 -2.83
N GLN A 117 7.23 10.39 -3.13
CA GLN A 117 7.08 11.81 -3.43
C GLN A 117 6.99 12.13 -4.94
N LYS A 118 7.43 11.20 -5.81
CA LYS A 118 7.43 11.37 -7.28
C LYS A 118 6.94 10.09 -7.97
N SER A 119 6.50 10.22 -9.22
CA SER A 119 5.96 9.12 -10.05
C SER A 119 7.02 8.35 -10.87
N HIS A 120 8.30 8.50 -10.55
CA HIS A 120 9.43 7.88 -11.23
C HIS A 120 10.55 7.63 -10.23
N ARG A 121 11.43 6.67 -10.54
CA ARG A 121 12.58 6.36 -9.68
C ARG A 121 13.49 7.57 -9.48
N VAL A 122 14.13 7.61 -8.32
CA VAL A 122 15.10 8.66 -7.95
C VAL A 122 16.47 8.05 -7.66
N SER A 123 17.46 8.88 -7.33
CA SER A 123 18.78 8.38 -6.94
C SER A 123 18.69 7.60 -5.62
N PRO A 124 19.65 6.69 -5.33
CA PRO A 124 19.69 5.97 -4.05
C PRO A 124 19.66 6.90 -2.83
N GLU A 125 20.38 8.03 -2.87
CA GLU A 125 20.41 9.01 -1.79
C GLU A 125 19.06 9.71 -1.60
N GLU A 126 18.30 9.91 -2.69
CA GLU A 126 16.97 10.47 -2.57
C GLU A 126 15.97 9.45 -2.00
N PHE A 127 16.09 8.17 -2.37
CA PHE A 127 15.30 7.11 -1.74
C PHE A 127 15.59 6.97 -0.25
N GLU A 128 16.85 7.08 0.19
CA GLU A 128 17.21 7.09 1.61
C GLU A 128 16.54 8.25 2.36
N ARG A 129 16.54 9.46 1.78
CA ARG A 129 15.82 10.61 2.36
C ARG A 129 14.30 10.40 2.43
N TRP A 130 13.72 9.68 1.46
CA TRP A 130 12.29 9.34 1.50
C TRP A 130 11.98 8.34 2.61
N ASP A 131 12.85 7.35 2.83
CA ASP A 131 12.72 6.41 3.94
C ASP A 131 12.88 7.11 5.30
N ASP A 132 13.83 8.06 5.44
CA ASP A 132 13.98 8.88 6.65
C ASP A 132 12.76 9.78 6.91
N ALA A 133 12.16 10.35 5.86
CA ALA A 133 10.97 11.20 6.00
C ALA A 133 9.72 10.40 6.40
N TYR A 134 9.71 9.09 6.13
CA TYR A 134 8.63 8.17 6.47
C TYR A 134 8.71 7.66 7.92
N ALA A 135 9.92 7.60 8.50
CA ALA A 135 10.21 6.98 9.80
C ALA A 135 9.66 7.74 11.02
#